data_AF-A0A257ZTE2-F1
#
_entry.id   AF-A0A257ZTE2-F1
#
_cell.length_a   1.000
_cell.length_b   1.000
_cell.length_c   1.000
_cell.angle_alpha   90.00
_cell.angle_beta   90.00
_cell.angle_gamma   90.00
#
_symmetry.space_group_name_H-M   'P 1'
#
loop_
_entity.id
_entity.type
_entity.pdbx_description
1 polymer ?
#
loop_
_entity_poly.entity_id
_entity_poly.type
_entity_poly.pdbx_seq_one_letter_code
_entity_poly.pdbx_strand_id
1 'polypeptide(L)'
;MPDLPAVDGAKALDLRMQRSERELATAIRRADEASAGRDRAEADGWQNAQLLSLLIQGVTDYAIFMLDRNGRVSTWNSGAERIKGYTAAEIIGAPYARFYGPE
;
A
#
# COMPACT_ATOMS: atom_id res chain seq x y z
N MET A 1 37.10 -28.96 -55.66
CA MET A 1 36.11 -28.77 -54.57
C MET A 1 36.82 -28.01 -53.47
N PRO A 2 36.40 -26.78 -53.11
CA PRO A 2 37.11 -25.97 -52.13
C PRO A 2 36.72 -26.39 -50.70
N ASP A 3 37.69 -26.37 -49.80
CA ASP A 3 37.49 -26.57 -48.36
C ASP A 3 37.08 -25.24 -47.72
N LEU A 4 35.99 -25.26 -46.93
CA LEU A 4 35.42 -24.09 -46.24
C LEU A 4 36.17 -23.87 -44.92
N PRO A 5 36.48 -22.62 -44.51
CA PRO A 5 37.23 -22.38 -43.30
C PRO A 5 36.39 -22.69 -42.06
N ALA A 6 36.96 -23.46 -41.13
CA ALA A 6 36.42 -23.71 -39.80
C ALA A 6 36.48 -22.42 -38.96
N VAL A 7 35.48 -21.55 -39.10
CA VAL A 7 35.32 -20.37 -38.25
C VAL A 7 34.51 -20.75 -37.00
N ASP A 8 35.25 -21.10 -35.95
CA ASP A 8 35.11 -20.53 -34.60
C ASP A 8 33.79 -20.81 -33.83
N GLY A 9 33.56 -22.09 -33.51
CA GLY A 9 32.47 -22.51 -32.61
C GLY A 9 32.57 -21.96 -31.18
N ALA A 10 33.78 -21.57 -30.74
CA ALA A 10 34.01 -20.94 -29.45
C ALA A 10 33.44 -19.51 -29.41
N LYS A 11 33.68 -18.69 -30.45
CA LYS A 11 33.08 -17.34 -30.57
C LYS A 11 31.55 -17.38 -30.64
N ALA A 12 30.97 -18.37 -31.30
CA ALA A 12 29.52 -18.48 -31.42
C ALA A 12 28.82 -18.82 -30.09
N LEU A 13 29.48 -19.56 -29.20
CA LEU A 13 28.96 -19.87 -27.85
C LEU A 13 29.10 -18.67 -26.92
N ASP A 14 30.23 -17.95 -27.00
CA ASP A 14 30.51 -16.73 -26.23
C ASP A 14 29.48 -15.62 -26.54
N LEU A 15 29.12 -15.46 -27.82
CA LEU A 15 28.10 -14.52 -28.28
C LEU A 15 26.66 -14.90 -27.85
N ARG A 16 26.38 -16.21 -27.69
CA ARG A 16 25.09 -16.68 -27.17
C ARG A 16 24.99 -16.49 -25.66
N MET A 17 26.11 -16.67 -24.95
CA MET A 17 26.22 -16.48 -23.50
C MET A 17 26.12 -14.99 -23.12
N GLN A 18 26.78 -14.09 -23.86
CA GLN A 18 26.68 -12.64 -23.66
C GLN A 18 25.30 -12.04 -24.00
N ARG A 19 24.52 -12.65 -24.92
CA ARG A 19 23.16 -12.19 -25.22
C ARG A 19 22.16 -12.52 -24.10
N SER A 20 22.30 -13.68 -23.45
CA SER A 20 21.40 -14.12 -22.37
C SER A 20 21.61 -13.34 -21.06
N GLU A 21 22.85 -12.96 -20.73
CA GLU A 21 23.17 -12.16 -19.53
C GLU A 21 22.58 -10.74 -19.58
N ARG A 22 22.54 -10.12 -20.76
CA ARG A 22 21.97 -8.77 -20.92
C ARG A 22 20.45 -8.74 -20.78
N GLU A 23 19.78 -9.80 -21.17
CA GLU A 23 18.33 -9.97 -20.96
C GLU A 23 18.00 -10.20 -19.48
N LEU A 24 18.80 -11.00 -18.77
CA LEU A 24 18.66 -11.20 -17.33
C LEU A 24 18.88 -9.91 -16.54
N ALA A 25 19.93 -9.14 -16.86
CA ALA A 25 20.21 -7.88 -16.18
C ALA A 25 19.10 -6.83 -16.41
N THR A 26 18.47 -6.80 -17.59
CA THR A 26 17.35 -5.90 -17.86
C THR A 26 16.03 -6.39 -17.27
N ALA A 27 15.82 -7.70 -17.13
CA ALA A 27 14.66 -8.26 -16.44
C ALA A 27 14.72 -8.01 -14.93
N ILE A 28 15.89 -8.21 -14.30
CA ILE A 28 16.10 -7.94 -12.87
C ILE A 28 15.87 -6.45 -12.57
N ARG A 29 16.44 -5.55 -13.38
CA ARG A 29 16.25 -4.10 -13.18
C ARG A 29 14.77 -3.69 -13.31
N ARG A 30 14.03 -4.27 -14.26
CA ARG A 30 12.58 -4.00 -14.41
C ARG A 30 11.76 -4.55 -13.25
N ALA A 31 12.15 -5.70 -12.69
CA ALA A 31 11.49 -6.27 -11.52
C ALA A 31 11.73 -5.40 -10.28
N ASP A 32 12.95 -4.90 -10.08
CA ASP A 32 13.30 -3.97 -9.01
C ASP A 32 12.58 -2.62 -9.17
N GLU A 33 12.54 -2.06 -10.38
CA GLU A 33 11.79 -0.83 -10.69
C GLU A 33 10.28 -0.99 -10.42
N ALA A 34 9.72 -2.16 -10.75
CA ALA A 34 8.31 -2.47 -10.49
C ALA A 34 8.00 -2.78 -9.01
N SER A 35 8.94 -3.33 -8.26
CA SER A 35 8.83 -3.51 -6.80
C SER A 35 8.93 -2.16 -6.10
N ALA A 36 9.97 -1.37 -6.41
CA ALA A 36 10.17 -0.05 -5.83
C ALA A 36 9.00 0.90 -6.10
N GLY A 37 8.35 0.79 -7.27
CA GLY A 37 7.13 1.55 -7.59
C GLY A 37 5.93 1.17 -6.71
N ARG A 38 5.73 -0.13 -6.43
CA ARG A 38 4.67 -0.59 -5.53
C ARG A 38 4.95 -0.23 -4.08
N ASP A 39 6.16 -0.44 -3.63
CA ASP A 39 6.59 -0.15 -2.25
C ASP A 39 6.45 1.34 -1.94
N ARG A 40 6.79 2.21 -2.91
CA ARG A 40 6.65 3.66 -2.76
C ARG A 40 5.19 4.12 -2.75
N ALA A 41 4.35 3.59 -3.65
CA ALA A 41 2.92 3.89 -3.67
C ALA A 41 2.20 3.41 -2.39
N GLU A 42 2.59 2.24 -1.88
CA GLU A 42 2.10 1.72 -0.62
C GLU A 42 2.54 2.62 0.55
N ALA A 43 3.83 2.96 0.64
CA ALA A 43 4.37 3.86 1.66
C ALA A 43 3.69 5.23 1.66
N ASP A 44 3.47 5.84 0.49
CA ASP A 44 2.77 7.10 0.34
C ASP A 44 1.30 7.00 0.83
N GLY A 45 0.65 5.86 0.54
CA GLY A 45 -0.70 5.56 1.03
C GLY A 45 -0.77 5.48 2.56
N TRP A 46 0.18 4.77 3.17
CA TRP A 46 0.27 4.66 4.63
C TRP A 46 0.56 6.01 5.30
N GLN A 47 1.46 6.81 4.73
CA GLN A 47 1.75 8.16 5.24
C GLN A 47 0.54 9.08 5.16
N ASN A 48 -0.18 9.07 4.04
CA ASN A 48 -1.39 9.88 3.90
C ASN A 48 -2.48 9.45 4.89
N ALA A 49 -2.68 8.15 5.10
CA ALA A 49 -3.65 7.66 6.07
C ALA A 49 -3.31 8.11 7.50
N GLN A 50 -2.02 8.09 7.88
CA GLN A 50 -1.57 8.59 9.17
C GLN A 50 -1.78 10.09 9.33
N LEU A 51 -1.40 10.89 8.33
CA LEU A 51 -1.61 12.34 8.36
C LEU A 51 -3.09 12.69 8.47
N LEU A 52 -3.95 12.02 7.70
CA LEU A 52 -5.40 12.21 7.77
C LEU A 52 -5.94 11.88 9.17
N SER A 53 -5.48 10.78 9.76
CA SER A 53 -5.86 10.40 11.12
C SER A 53 -5.49 11.50 12.14
N LEU A 54 -4.27 12.03 12.08
CA LEU A 54 -3.82 13.11 12.95
C LEU A 54 -4.65 14.39 12.78
N LEU A 55 -4.97 14.76 11.54
CA LEU A 55 -5.82 15.93 11.26
C LEU A 55 -7.22 15.75 11.85
N ILE A 56 -7.83 14.58 11.69
CA ILE A 56 -9.16 14.28 12.24
C ILE A 56 -9.16 14.32 13.78
N GLN A 57 -8.10 13.81 14.41
CA GLN A 57 -7.95 13.85 15.87
C GLN A 57 -7.79 15.26 16.43
N GLY A 58 -7.23 16.19 15.63
CA GLY A 58 -7.08 17.60 15.98
C GLY A 58 -8.38 18.42 15.89
N VAL A 59 -9.41 17.93 15.21
CA VAL A 59 -10.71 18.61 15.11
C VAL A 59 -11.56 18.28 16.33
N THR A 60 -11.67 19.23 17.28
CA THR A 60 -12.43 19.05 18.52
C THR A 60 -13.88 19.50 18.44
N ASP A 61 -14.23 20.34 17.46
CA ASP A 61 -15.57 20.94 17.32
C ASP A 61 -16.60 20.06 16.61
N TYR A 62 -16.16 18.92 16.08
CA TYR A 62 -17.00 17.99 15.35
C TYR A 62 -16.78 16.55 15.80
N ALA A 63 -17.88 15.81 15.91
CA ALA A 63 -17.86 14.37 16.16
C ALA A 63 -17.61 13.66 14.83
N ILE A 64 -16.39 13.16 14.63
CA ILE A 64 -16.00 12.41 13.43
C ILE A 64 -15.73 10.97 13.84
N PHE A 65 -16.46 10.04 13.23
CA PHE A 65 -16.29 8.62 13.42
C PHE A 65 -16.63 7.87 12.14
N MET A 66 -15.96 6.74 11.93
CA MET A 66 -16.23 5.84 10.83
C MET A 66 -17.01 4.62 11.31
N LEU A 67 -17.75 4.00 10.40
CA LEU A 67 -18.42 2.72 10.63
C LEU A 67 -17.75 1.63 9.79
N ASP A 68 -17.72 0.41 10.32
CA ASP A 68 -17.43 -0.78 9.54
C ASP A 68 -18.64 -1.21 8.69
N ARG A 69 -18.46 -2.28 7.92
CA ARG A 69 -19.50 -2.86 7.06
C ARG A 69 -20.73 -3.36 7.82
N ASN A 70 -20.62 -3.57 9.13
CA ASN A 70 -21.66 -4.03 10.02
C ASN A 70 -22.31 -2.88 10.80
N GLY A 71 -21.96 -1.62 10.49
CA GLY A 71 -22.49 -0.44 11.18
C GLY A 71 -21.91 -0.26 12.59
N ARG A 72 -20.76 -0.87 12.90
CA ARG A 72 -20.08 -0.69 14.18
C ARG A 72 -19.03 0.41 14.06
N VAL A 73 -18.87 1.18 15.12
CA VAL A 73 -17.91 2.29 15.16
C VAL A 73 -16.49 1.75 15.06
N SER A 74 -15.72 2.22 14.07
CA SER A 74 -14.34 1.77 13.83
C SER A 74 -13.29 2.82 14.18
N THR A 75 -13.67 4.09 14.23
CA THR A 75 -12.80 5.20 14.69
C THR A 75 -13.58 6.14 15.57
N TRP A 76 -12.88 6.85 16.45
CA TRP A 76 -13.47 7.81 17.37
C TRP A 76 -12.46 8.94 17.60
N ASN A 77 -12.84 10.18 17.33
CA ASN A 77 -11.97 11.33 17.55
C ASN A 77 -12.31 12.06 18.87
N SER A 78 -11.40 12.91 19.32
CA SER A 78 -11.55 13.73 20.54
C SER A 78 -12.84 14.59 20.53
N GLY A 79 -13.22 15.12 19.36
CA GLY A 79 -14.49 15.82 19.20
C GLY A 79 -15.72 14.94 19.43
N ALA A 80 -15.68 13.67 18.99
CA ALA A 80 -16.75 12.71 19.23
C ALA A 80 -16.87 12.35 20.72
N GLU A 81 -15.75 12.19 21.44
CA GLU A 81 -15.78 12.00 22.89
C GLU A 81 -16.46 13.18 23.60
N ARG A 82 -16.05 14.40 23.23
CA ARG A 82 -16.58 15.62 23.84
C ARG A 82 -18.06 15.84 23.54
N ILE A 83 -18.49 15.58 22.31
CA ILE A 83 -19.85 15.87 21.85
C ILE A 83 -20.84 14.76 22.22
N LYS A 84 -20.42 13.50 22.16
CA LYS A 84 -21.29 12.34 22.42
C LYS A 84 -21.15 11.76 23.82
N GLY A 85 -20.11 12.13 24.57
CA GLY A 85 -19.91 11.75 25.97
C GLY A 85 -19.42 10.32 26.21
N TYR A 86 -19.01 9.61 25.15
CA TYR A 86 -18.41 8.27 25.24
C TYR A 86 -16.93 8.33 24.91
N THR A 87 -16.11 7.59 25.64
CA THR A 87 -14.70 7.39 25.28
C THR A 87 -14.57 6.45 24.08
N ALA A 88 -13.46 6.52 23.35
CA ALA A 88 -13.15 5.60 22.26
C ALA A 88 -13.22 4.13 22.73
N ALA A 89 -12.70 3.84 23.93
CA ALA A 89 -12.69 2.48 24.50
C ALA A 89 -14.09 1.90 24.72
N GLU A 90 -15.09 2.74 24.97
CA GLU A 90 -16.47 2.29 25.25
C GLU A 90 -17.30 2.07 24.00
N ILE A 91 -16.91 2.70 22.88
CA ILE A 91 -17.76 2.81 21.70
C ILE A 91 -17.17 2.16 20.45
N ILE A 92 -15.85 2.01 20.35
CA ILE A 92 -15.23 1.26 19.26
C ILE A 92 -15.75 -0.18 19.28
N GLY A 93 -16.22 -0.66 18.14
CA GLY A 93 -16.87 -1.96 17.97
C GLY A 93 -18.35 -1.99 18.37
N ALA A 94 -18.89 -0.95 19.00
CA ALA A 94 -20.31 -0.86 19.31
C ALA A 94 -21.14 -0.43 18.08
N PRO A 95 -22.41 -0.86 17.96
CA PRO A 95 -23.29 -0.40 16.91
C PRO A 95 -23.57 1.11 17.02
N TYR A 96 -23.59 1.83 15.88
CA TYR A 96 -23.91 3.26 15.85
C TYR A 96 -25.32 3.58 16.39
N ALA A 97 -26.23 2.61 16.37
CA ALA A 97 -27.59 2.74 16.91
C ALA A 97 -27.62 3.11 18.41
N ARG A 98 -26.52 2.93 19.15
CA ARG A 98 -26.43 3.41 20.55
C ARG A 98 -26.59 4.93 20.68
N PHE A 99 -26.32 5.70 19.62
CA PHE A 99 -26.41 7.17 19.65
C PHE A 99 -27.81 7.73 19.38
N TYR A 100 -28.65 6.95 18.70
CA TYR A 100 -29.97 7.35 18.26
C TYR A 100 -30.92 6.36 18.90
N GLY A 101 -31.62 6.79 19.98
CA GLY A 101 -32.57 5.93 20.68
C GLY A 101 -33.62 5.35 19.73
N PRO A 102 -34.31 4.26 20.12
CA PRO A 102 -35.50 3.84 19.40
C PRO A 102 -36.48 5.02 19.42
N GLU A 103 -37.02 5.37 18.25
CA GLU A 103 -38.14 6.32 18.17
C GLU A 103 -39.33 5.83 19.00
#